data_AF-A0ABD0TT58-F1
#
_entry.id   AF-A0ABD0TT58-F1
#
_cell.length_a   1.000
_cell.length_b   1.000
_cell.length_c   1.000
_cell.angle_alpha   90.00
_cell.angle_beta   90.00
_cell.angle_gamma   90.00
#
_symmetry.space_group_name_H-M   'P 1'
#
loop_
_entity.id
_entity.type
_entity.pdbx_description
1 polymer ?
#
loop_
_entity_poly.entity_id
_entity_poly.type
_entity_poly.pdbx_seq_one_letter_code
_entity_poly.pdbx_strand_id
1 'polypeptide(L)' 'MFTCIRRIGERPLWIDEDVWAELSSAWGSPEFIAMREQKRENRASDVGGLGSSLHTEGSVPHTEQRR' A
#
# COMPACT_ATOMS: atom_id res chain seq x y z
N MET A 1 -7.78 -0.70 -5.23
CA MET A 1 -9.16 -0.48 -5.72
C MET A 1 -9.88 0.58 -4.88
N PHE A 2 -10.16 0.34 -3.60
CA PHE A 2 -10.81 1.34 -2.70
C PHE A 2 -10.04 2.65 -2.51
N THR A 3 -8.72 2.64 -2.61
CA THR A 3 -7.88 3.85 -2.56
C THR A 3 -8.16 4.82 -3.71
N CYS A 4 -8.44 4.31 -4.91
CA CYS A 4 -8.79 5.13 -6.07
C CYS A 4 -10.20 5.69 -5.91
N ILE A 5 -11.14 4.85 -5.48
CA ILE A 5 -12.54 5.23 -5.21
C ILE A 5 -12.60 6.36 -4.18
N ARG A 6 -11.91 6.20 -3.04
CA ARG A 6 -11.80 7.25 -2.01
C ARG A 6 -11.17 8.54 -2.53
N ARG A 7 -10.17 8.44 -3.42
CA ARG A 7 -9.49 9.62 -3.99
C ARG A 7 -10.38 10.38 -4.97
N ILE A 8 -11.17 9.66 -5.77
CA ILE A 8 -12.12 10.24 -6.72
C ILE A 8 -13.31 10.83 -5.97
N GLY A 9 -13.74 10.20 -4.87
CA GLY A 9 -14.84 10.69 -4.03
C GLY A 9 -16.22 10.41 -4.61
N GLU A 10 -16.31 9.62 -5.67
CA GLU A 10 -17.57 9.22 -6.31
C GLU A 10 -17.96 7.80 -5.89
N ARG A 11 -19.24 7.60 -5.58
CA ARG A 11 -19.79 6.29 -5.26
C ARG A 11 -19.85 5.41 -6.53
N PRO A 12 -19.23 4.22 -6.53
CA PRO A 12 -19.41 3.26 -7.61
C PRO A 12 -20.82 2.66 -7.63
N LEU A 13 -21.33 2.32 -8.81
CA LEU A 13 -22.68 1.75 -9.00
C LEU A 13 -22.92 0.42 -8.26
N TRP A 14 -21.86 -0.29 -7.87
CA TRP A 14 -21.94 -1.58 -7.18
C TRP A 14 -21.86 -1.46 -5.65
N ILE A 15 -21.70 -0.24 -5.10
CA ILE A 15 -21.74 0.01 -3.66
C ILE A 15 -23.09 0.65 -3.31
N ASP A 16 -23.80 0.04 -2.37
CA ASP A 16 -25.04 0.60 -1.84
C ASP A 16 -24.81 1.94 -1.11
N GLU A 17 -25.84 2.78 -1.07
CA GLU A 17 -25.75 4.15 -0.52
C GLU A 17 -25.37 4.18 0.96
N ASP A 18 -25.94 3.27 1.75
CA ASP A 18 -25.69 3.13 3.18
C ASP A 18 -24.24 2.72 3.46
N VAL A 19 -23.73 1.73 2.73
CA VAL A 19 -22.33 1.29 2.82
C VAL A 19 -21.38 2.41 2.39
N TRP A 20 -21.75 3.17 1.35
CA TRP A 20 -20.95 4.30 0.90
C TRP A 20 -20.89 5.43 1.94
N ALA A 21 -22.00 5.73 2.59
CA ALA A 21 -22.07 6.74 3.66
C ALA A 21 -21.19 6.32 4.86
N GLU A 22 -21.25 5.06 5.26
CA GLU A 22 -20.42 4.52 6.35
C GLU A 22 -18.92 4.60 6.00
N LEU A 23 -18.54 4.17 4.79
CA LEU A 23 -17.15 4.26 4.31
C LEU A 23 -16.66 5.71 4.25
N SER A 24 -17.48 6.61 3.74
CA SER A 24 -17.15 8.04 3.65
C SER A 24 -16.94 8.66 5.03
N SER A 25 -17.80 8.31 5.99
CA SER A 25 -17.67 8.72 7.38
C SER A 25 -16.38 8.17 8.02
N ALA A 26 -16.13 6.86 7.88
CA ALA A 26 -14.93 6.22 8.42
C ALA A 26 -13.64 6.79 7.82
N TRP A 27 -13.64 7.14 6.53
CA TRP A 27 -12.49 7.78 5.88
C TRP A 27 -12.27 9.24 6.28
N GLY A 28 -13.32 9.93 6.73
CA GLY A 28 -13.25 11.28 7.27
C GLY A 28 -12.84 11.33 8.75
N SER A 29 -12.77 10.18 9.42
CA SER A 29 -12.40 10.13 10.84
C SER A 29 -10.96 10.64 11.05
N PRO A 30 -10.71 11.43 12.11
CA PRO A 30 -9.38 11.96 12.39
C PRO A 30 -8.36 10.84 12.65
N GLU A 31 -8.78 9.73 13.24
CA GLU A 31 -7.93 8.55 13.47
C GLU A 31 -7.48 7.92 12.15
N PHE A 32 -8.41 7.76 11.20
CA PHE A 32 -8.09 7.23 9.88
C PHE A 32 -7.14 8.15 9.11
N ILE A 33 -7.39 9.46 9.16
CA ILE A 33 -6.53 10.47 8.53
C ILE A 33 -5.13 10.42 9.13
N ALA A 34 -5.00 10.45 10.46
CA ALA A 34 -3.71 10.39 11.14
C ALA A 34 -2.91 9.13 10.77
N MET A 35 -3.56 7.95 10.82
CA MET A 35 -2.94 6.68 10.43
C MET A 35 -2.51 6.68 8.96
N ARG A 36 -3.32 7.27 8.07
CA ARG A 36 -2.99 7.38 6.64
C ARG A 36 -1.75 8.23 6.43
N GLU A 37 -1.68 9.40 7.04
CA GLU A 37 -0.58 10.34 6.88
C GLU A 37 0.72 9.72 7.41
N GLN A 38 0.69 9.09 8.58
CA GLN A 38 1.84 8.35 9.11
C GLN A 38 2.29 7.21 8.17
N LYS A 39 1.36 6.42 7.63
CA LYS A 39 1.71 5.35 6.66
C LYS A 39 2.31 5.92 5.37
N ARG A 40 1.87 7.10 4.94
CA ARG A 40 2.44 7.80 3.78
C ARG A 40 3.89 8.21 4.07
N GLU A 41 4.14 8.78 5.24
CA GLU A 41 5.48 9.16 5.70
C GLU A 41 6.39 7.95 5.85
N ASN A 42 5.93 6.86 6.48
CA ASN A 42 6.71 5.62 6.60
C ASN A 42 7.13 5.07 5.23
N ARG A 43 6.22 5.10 4.25
CA ARG A 43 6.54 4.68 2.88
C ARG A 43 7.49 5.65 2.17
N ALA A 44 7.36 6.95 2.45
CA ALA A 44 8.29 7.97 1.95
C ALA A 44 9.65 7.91 2.66
N SER A 45 9.74 7.33 3.86
CA SER A 45 10.97 7.15 4.62
C SER A 45 11.75 5.89 4.20
N ASP A 46 11.11 4.96 3.50
CA ASP A 46 11.71 3.70 3.01
C ASP A 46 12.74 3.90 1.87
N VAL A 47 13.05 5.16 1.54
CA VAL A 47 14.13 5.57 0.62
C VAL A 47 15.40 6.03 1.36
N GLY A 48 15.40 6.10 2.69
CA GLY A 48 16.50 6.68 3.49
C GLY A 48 17.22 5.74 4.45
N GLY A 49 16.88 4.45 4.45
CA GLY A 49 17.67 3.45 5.18
C GLY A 49 18.94 3.14 4.42
N LEU A 50 20.10 3.65 4.86
CA LEU A 50 21.41 3.17 4.45
C LEU A 50 21.62 1.74 4.97
N GLY A 51 20.89 0.82 4.37
CA GLY A 51 21.22 -0.59 4.31
C GLY A 51 20.91 -0.90 2.87
N SER A 52 21.95 -0.97 2.04
CA SER A 52 21.88 -1.78 0.83
C SER A 52 21.06 -3.01 1.17
N SER A 53 19.87 -3.15 0.59
CA SER A 53 19.30 -4.48 0.42
C SER A 53 20.37 -5.21 -0.36
N LEU A 54 21.25 -5.88 0.38
CA LEU A 54 22.20 -6.85 -0.12
C LEU A 54 21.29 -7.96 -0.59
N HIS A 55 20.73 -7.79 -1.80
CA HIS A 55 20.32 -8.90 -2.62
C HIS A 55 21.58 -9.73 -2.80
N THR A 56 21.80 -10.63 -1.85
CA THR A 56 22.73 -11.74 -1.99
C THR A 56 22.04 -12.77 -2.89
N GLU A 57 21.59 -12.34 -4.07
CA GLU A 57 21.33 -13.24 -5.17
C GLU A 57 22.64 -13.32 -5.95
N GLY A 58 23.65 -13.89 -5.29
CA GLY A 58 24.72 -14.54 -6.03
C GLY A 58 24.04 -15.55 -6.94
N SER A 59 24.19 -15.36 -8.26
CA SER A 59 23.66 -16.29 -9.25
C SER A 59 24.14 -17.69 -8.87
N VAL A 60 23.22 -18.61 -8.54
CA VAL A 60 23.57 -20.03 -8.39
C VAL A 60 23.98 -20.51 -9.78
N PRO A 61 25.27 -20.79 -10.05
CA PRO A 61 25.63 -21.30 -11.35
C PRO A 61 25.01 -22.69 -11.49
N HIS A 62 24.11 -22.85 -12.46
CA HIS A 62 23.69 -24.16 -12.94
C HIS A 62 24.83 -24.76 -13.76
N THR A 63 25.95 -25.09 -13.11
CA THR A 63 26.99 -25.90 -13.73
C THR A 63 27.23 -27.12 -12.87
N GLU A 64 27.04 -28.27 -13.53
CA GLU A 64 27.50 -29.62 -13.18
C GLU A 64 26.49 -30.55 -12.49
N GLN A 65 25.49 -31.01 -13.26
CA GLN A 65 25.09 -32.41 -13.15
C GLN A 65 26.13 -33.25 -13.90
N ARG A 66 27.09 -33.80 -13.17
CA ARG A 66 28.02 -34.82 -13.69
C ARG A 66 27.21 -36.10 -13.94
N ARG A 67 27.25 -36.59 -15.20
CA ARG A 67 26.76 -37.93 -15.58
C ARG A 67 27.60 -39.02 -14.93
#